data_AF-A0A7K4IAZ2-F1
#
_entry.id   AF-A0A7K4IAZ2-F1
#
_cell.length_a   1.000
_cell.length_b   1.000
_cell.length_c   1.000
_cell.angle_alpha   90.00
_cell.angle_beta   90.00
_cell.angle_gamma   90.00
#
_symmetry.space_group_name_H-M   'P 1'
#
loop_
_entity.id
_entity.type
_entity.pdbx_description
1 polymer ?
#
loop_
_entity_poly.entity_id
_entity_poly.type
_entity_poly.pdbx_seq_one_letter_code
_entity_poly.pdbx_strand_id
1 'polypeptide(L)'
;MDNGDGLSDPPDKNTFEPDKTIDSVMTMTKIREYKWVLYGTVSILVILGVSLIYSIVADISTQLHTPVTLATPVDLAIPLIPPAIIIYWYVFYSFIFFSYFYFAFVHREYRNALVLAYVLVNLVAYAIYLVFPVLGPERAVSGSDFFSYQIQLLYAGDVPVNCFPSLHGSTSLLSAYALWRAKKEYGYISWPIAVAVMVSTLLVRQHWIVDQIAATLVTLPIAYFVFTRFKYTKVLESKTVVKRWQLLVSTIAAVFFMVLYILVFYVM
;
A
#
# COMPACT_ATOMS: atom_id res chain seq x y z
N MET A 1 58.14 64.37 20.89
CA MET A 1 57.09 64.18 21.91
C MET A 1 55.93 65.05 21.43
N ASP A 2 55.28 64.71 20.32
CA ASP A 2 54.27 63.65 20.13
C ASP A 2 53.16 63.69 21.19
N ASN A 3 51.97 64.13 20.77
CA ASN A 3 50.73 63.35 20.84
C ASN A 3 49.58 64.23 20.31
N GLY A 4 49.11 63.90 19.10
CA GLY A 4 47.89 64.46 18.50
C GLY A 4 46.67 63.67 18.96
N ASP A 5 45.67 64.38 19.47
CA ASP A 5 44.36 63.82 19.84
C ASP A 5 43.54 63.53 18.58
N GLY A 6 43.53 62.26 18.16
CA GLY A 6 42.63 61.74 17.13
C GLY A 6 41.27 61.39 17.73
N LEU A 7 40.27 62.22 17.48
CA LEU A 7 38.85 61.89 17.68
C LEU A 7 38.43 60.87 16.60
N SER A 8 38.23 59.61 17.01
CA SER A 8 37.61 58.58 16.17
C SER A 8 36.08 58.64 16.33
N ASP A 9 35.37 58.83 15.22
CA ASP A 9 33.90 58.74 15.16
C ASP A 9 33.40 57.36 15.63
N PRO A 10 32.22 57.28 16.29
CA PRO A 10 31.63 56.00 16.68
C PRO A 10 31.18 55.22 15.43
N PRO A 11 31.27 53.88 15.44
CA PRO A 11 30.82 53.09 14.30
C PRO A 11 29.31 53.23 14.14
N ASP A 12 28.88 53.57 12.92
CA ASP A 12 27.48 53.57 12.49
C ASP A 12 26.87 52.18 12.69
N LYS A 13 26.15 52.02 13.80
CA LYS A 13 25.34 50.83 14.10
C LYS A 13 23.94 51.03 13.55
N ASN A 14 23.76 50.96 12.23
CA ASN A 14 22.43 50.77 11.65
C ASN A 14 22.41 50.17 10.25
N THR A 15 23.27 49.18 9.97
CA THR A 15 22.96 48.19 8.91
C THR A 15 22.12 47.07 9.52
N PHE A 16 20.85 47.37 9.80
CA PHE A 16 19.86 46.31 9.97
C PHE A 16 19.79 45.59 8.62
N GLU A 17 20.37 44.38 8.48
CA GLU A 17 20.21 43.53 7.28
C GLU A 17 18.77 42.98 7.27
N PRO A 18 17.80 43.59 6.56
CA PRO A 18 16.42 43.16 6.59
C PRO A 18 16.19 42.35 5.31
N ASP A 19 16.76 41.16 5.21
CA ASP A 19 16.41 40.30 4.06
C ASP A 19 16.75 38.81 4.26
N LYS A 20 17.97 38.48 4.70
CA LYS A 20 18.43 37.08 4.76
C LYS A 20 17.64 36.21 5.74
N THR A 21 17.17 36.78 6.85
CA THR A 21 16.39 36.06 7.86
C THR A 21 14.95 35.82 7.42
N ILE A 22 14.33 36.77 6.73
CA ILE A 22 12.97 36.64 6.19
C ILE A 22 13.00 35.67 5.00
N ASP A 23 13.97 35.81 4.10
CA ASP A 23 14.14 34.89 2.98
C ASP A 23 14.47 33.47 3.42
N SER A 24 15.32 33.28 4.43
CA SER A 24 15.60 31.93 4.96
C SER A 24 14.37 31.33 5.66
N VAL A 25 13.59 32.10 6.40
CA VAL A 25 12.33 31.65 7.01
C VAL A 25 11.26 31.36 5.95
N MET A 26 11.09 32.22 4.94
CA MET A 26 10.18 31.99 3.82
C MET A 26 10.60 30.77 2.99
N THR A 27 11.90 30.60 2.74
CA THR A 27 12.46 29.44 2.03
C THR A 27 12.28 28.17 2.84
N MET A 28 12.53 28.19 4.15
CA MET A 28 12.26 27.07 5.06
C MET A 28 10.77 26.71 5.12
N THR A 29 9.90 27.72 5.05
CA THR A 29 8.43 27.54 5.04
C THR A 29 7.97 26.90 3.73
N LYS A 30 8.45 27.38 2.57
CA LYS A 30 8.23 26.76 1.26
C LYS A 30 8.82 25.34 1.18
N ILE A 31 10.01 25.10 1.70
CA ILE A 31 10.62 23.75 1.75
C ILE A 31 9.75 22.80 2.59
N ARG A 32 9.22 23.25 3.73
CA ARG A 32 8.26 22.47 4.53
C ARG A 32 6.96 22.21 3.77
N GLU A 33 6.55 23.13 2.91
CA GLU A 33 5.35 23.05 2.08
C GLU A 33 5.43 21.98 0.97
N TYR A 34 6.62 21.63 0.47
CA TYR A 34 6.77 20.56 -0.56
C TYR A 34 7.19 19.20 0.00
N LYS A 35 7.71 19.13 1.22
CA LYS A 35 8.18 17.87 1.84
C LYS A 35 7.12 16.77 1.88
N TRP A 36 5.84 17.12 1.99
CA TRP A 36 4.79 16.12 2.02
C TRP A 36 4.55 15.42 0.68
N VAL A 37 4.73 16.14 -0.44
CA VAL A 37 4.69 15.54 -1.78
C VAL A 37 5.83 14.56 -1.90
N LEU A 38 7.04 14.98 -1.52
CA LEU A 38 8.21 14.11 -1.51
C LEU A 38 7.99 12.85 -0.67
N TYR A 39 7.51 12.99 0.58
CA TYR A 39 7.24 11.84 1.45
C TYR A 39 6.11 10.94 0.94
N GLY A 40 5.06 11.53 0.34
CA GLY A 40 3.99 10.79 -0.32
C GLY A 40 4.52 9.97 -1.49
N THR A 41 5.29 10.59 -2.39
CA THR A 41 5.94 9.93 -3.52
C THR A 41 6.88 8.82 -3.07
N VAL A 42 7.75 9.09 -2.09
CA VAL A 42 8.65 8.07 -1.51
C VAL A 42 7.84 6.90 -0.93
N SER A 43 6.71 7.16 -0.28
CA SER A 43 5.83 6.10 0.25
C SER A 43 5.29 5.19 -0.85
N ILE A 44 4.84 5.78 -1.98
CA ILE A 44 4.40 5.01 -3.14
C ILE A 44 5.56 4.21 -3.74
N LEU A 45 6.74 4.81 -3.89
CA LEU A 45 7.92 4.13 -4.42
C LEU A 45 8.37 2.96 -3.53
N VAL A 46 8.28 3.10 -2.20
CA VAL A 46 8.57 2.01 -1.26
C VAL A 46 7.56 0.86 -1.42
N ILE A 47 6.26 1.18 -1.48
CA ILE A 47 5.22 0.17 -1.69
C ILE A 47 5.45 -0.56 -3.03
N LEU A 48 5.67 0.17 -4.12
CA LEU A 48 5.95 -0.40 -5.43
C LEU A 48 7.22 -1.25 -5.42
N GLY A 49 8.32 -0.73 -4.83
CA GLY A 49 9.59 -1.45 -4.74
C GLY A 49 9.44 -2.78 -3.99
N VAL A 50 8.72 -2.79 -2.86
CA VAL A 50 8.45 -4.02 -2.12
C VAL A 50 7.55 -4.99 -2.89
N SER A 51 6.54 -4.49 -3.62
CA SER A 51 5.73 -5.33 -4.53
C SER A 51 6.58 -5.99 -5.62
N LEU A 52 7.53 -5.26 -6.21
CA LEU A 52 8.39 -5.78 -7.28
C LEU A 52 9.36 -6.86 -6.82
N ILE A 53 9.66 -6.93 -5.51
CA ILE A 53 10.47 -8.00 -4.93
C ILE A 53 9.73 -9.36 -5.00
N TYR A 54 8.39 -9.36 -5.10
CA TYR A 54 7.60 -10.60 -5.13
C TYR A 54 8.03 -11.57 -6.22
N SER A 55 8.26 -11.09 -7.46
CA SER A 55 8.66 -11.97 -8.56
C SER A 55 9.98 -12.68 -8.28
N ILE A 56 10.96 -11.93 -7.76
CA ILE A 56 12.26 -12.48 -7.35
C ILE A 56 12.08 -13.54 -6.25
N VAL A 57 11.23 -13.25 -5.25
CA VAL A 57 10.93 -14.20 -4.17
C VAL A 57 10.25 -15.46 -4.72
N ALA A 58 9.33 -15.31 -5.68
CA ALA A 58 8.66 -16.43 -6.32
C ALA A 58 9.63 -17.33 -7.09
N ASP A 59 10.49 -16.74 -7.90
CA ASP A 59 11.51 -17.48 -8.65
C ASP A 59 12.49 -18.20 -7.73
N ILE A 60 12.96 -17.55 -6.66
CA ILE A 60 13.88 -18.17 -5.70
C ILE A 60 13.19 -19.29 -4.92
N SER A 61 11.96 -19.07 -4.44
CA SER A 61 11.24 -20.05 -3.62
C SER A 61 11.04 -21.39 -4.34
N THR A 62 10.72 -21.35 -5.64
CA THR A 62 10.50 -22.55 -6.46
C THR A 62 11.81 -23.27 -6.83
N GLN A 63 12.95 -22.57 -6.79
CA GLN A 63 14.27 -23.18 -6.93
C GLN A 63 14.76 -23.83 -5.63
N LEU A 64 14.40 -23.26 -4.48
CA LEU A 64 14.84 -23.76 -3.17
C LEU A 64 14.00 -24.97 -2.71
N HIS A 65 12.70 -24.96 -2.96
CA HIS A 65 11.77 -25.95 -2.44
C HIS A 65 10.70 -26.32 -3.46
N THR A 66 10.25 -27.57 -3.40
CA THR A 66 9.07 -28.02 -4.14
C THR A 66 7.80 -27.48 -3.44
N PRO A 67 6.92 -26.74 -4.14
CA PRO A 67 5.70 -26.24 -3.53
C PRO A 67 4.79 -27.36 -3.03
N VAL A 68 4.16 -27.13 -1.88
CA VAL A 68 3.18 -28.05 -1.29
C VAL A 68 1.77 -27.49 -1.38
N THR A 69 0.75 -28.33 -1.26
CA THR A 69 -0.65 -27.85 -1.19
C THR A 69 -1.16 -27.90 0.25
N LEU A 70 -2.01 -26.94 0.59
CA LEU A 70 -2.75 -26.91 1.86
C LEU A 70 -4.27 -27.09 1.66
N ALA A 71 -4.68 -27.59 0.49
CA ALA A 71 -6.09 -27.78 0.16
C ALA A 71 -6.80 -28.69 1.18
N THR A 72 -7.99 -28.29 1.59
CA THR A 72 -8.90 -29.11 2.40
C THR A 72 -10.10 -29.57 1.57
N PRO A 73 -10.87 -30.58 2.03
CA PRO A 73 -12.11 -30.97 1.35
C PRO A 73 -13.12 -29.83 1.20
N VAL A 74 -13.10 -28.84 2.11
CA VAL A 74 -13.96 -27.65 2.01
C VAL A 74 -13.53 -26.77 0.85
N ASP A 75 -12.22 -26.59 0.65
CA ASP A 75 -11.70 -25.81 -0.48
C ASP A 75 -12.11 -26.42 -1.82
N LEU A 76 -12.05 -27.75 -1.93
CA LEU A 76 -12.41 -28.49 -3.15
C LEU A 76 -13.91 -28.39 -3.48
N ALA A 77 -14.75 -28.06 -2.49
CA ALA A 77 -16.18 -27.84 -2.68
C ALA A 77 -16.52 -26.41 -3.14
N ILE A 78 -15.55 -25.47 -3.12
CA ILE A 78 -15.79 -24.08 -3.55
C ILE A 78 -15.92 -24.05 -5.09
N PRO A 79 -17.06 -23.59 -5.63
CA PRO A 79 -17.22 -23.47 -7.07
C PRO A 79 -16.40 -22.32 -7.64
N LEU A 80 -15.90 -22.48 -8.86
CA LEU A 80 -15.43 -21.35 -9.65
C LEU A 80 -16.63 -20.47 -10.00
N ILE A 81 -16.59 -19.18 -9.63
CA ILE A 81 -17.62 -18.19 -9.96
C ILE A 81 -16.97 -17.07 -10.78
N PRO A 82 -17.01 -17.14 -12.13
CA PRO A 82 -16.29 -16.18 -12.97
C PRO A 82 -16.58 -14.71 -12.68
N PRO A 83 -17.84 -14.28 -12.44
CA PRO A 83 -18.14 -12.88 -12.10
C PRO A 83 -17.40 -12.34 -10.86
N ALA A 84 -16.91 -13.20 -9.96
CA ALA A 84 -16.13 -12.77 -8.79
C ALA A 84 -14.81 -12.09 -9.16
N ILE A 85 -14.33 -12.24 -10.40
CA ILE A 85 -13.16 -11.53 -10.93
C ILE A 85 -13.32 -10.00 -10.86
N ILE A 86 -14.55 -9.49 -10.91
CA ILE A 86 -14.82 -8.06 -10.75
C ILE A 86 -14.37 -7.56 -9.37
N ILE A 87 -14.68 -8.33 -8.33
CA ILE A 87 -14.29 -7.98 -6.96
C ILE A 87 -12.80 -8.22 -6.77
N TYR A 88 -12.30 -9.40 -7.19
CA TYR A 88 -10.90 -9.77 -6.98
C TYR A 88 -9.94 -8.86 -7.74
N TRP A 89 -10.25 -8.48 -8.98
CA TRP A 89 -9.30 -7.75 -9.81
C TRP A 89 -9.54 -6.24 -9.75
N TYR A 90 -10.75 -5.80 -10.12
CA TYR A 90 -11.03 -4.38 -10.29
C TYR A 90 -11.29 -3.66 -8.97
N VAL A 91 -12.14 -4.23 -8.10
CA VAL A 91 -12.44 -3.62 -6.79
C VAL A 91 -11.21 -3.65 -5.90
N PHE A 92 -10.47 -4.76 -5.86
CA PHE A 92 -9.21 -4.87 -5.11
C PHE A 92 -8.21 -3.78 -5.49
N TYR A 93 -7.82 -3.68 -6.78
CA TYR A 93 -6.83 -2.69 -7.21
C TYR A 93 -7.30 -1.26 -6.98
N SER A 94 -8.57 -0.98 -7.25
CA SER A 94 -9.16 0.33 -6.94
C SER A 94 -9.10 0.63 -5.45
N PHE A 95 -9.40 -0.35 -4.60
CA PHE A 95 -9.43 -0.19 -3.15
C PHE A 95 -8.04 0.06 -2.56
N ILE A 96 -7.03 -0.73 -2.94
CA ILE A 96 -5.68 -0.55 -2.42
C ILE A 96 -5.03 0.73 -2.97
N PHE A 97 -5.21 1.06 -4.26
CA PHE A 97 -4.67 2.30 -4.81
C PHE A 97 -5.33 3.51 -4.18
N PHE A 98 -6.65 3.48 -3.97
CA PHE A 98 -7.33 4.54 -3.23
C PHE A 98 -6.71 4.73 -1.84
N SER A 99 -6.54 3.65 -1.08
CA SER A 99 -5.91 3.67 0.25
C SER A 99 -4.51 4.30 0.18
N TYR A 100 -3.67 3.85 -0.75
CA TYR A 100 -2.29 4.34 -0.86
C TYR A 100 -2.22 5.82 -1.23
N PHE A 101 -2.98 6.27 -2.25
CA PHE A 101 -3.02 7.68 -2.63
C PHE A 101 -3.63 8.56 -1.54
N TYR A 102 -4.69 8.08 -0.90
CA TYR A 102 -5.35 8.77 0.20
C TYR A 102 -4.38 9.03 1.35
N PHE A 103 -3.65 8.02 1.81
CA PHE A 103 -2.70 8.18 2.91
C PHE A 103 -1.41 8.89 2.49
N ALA A 104 -0.94 8.72 1.25
CA ALA A 104 0.26 9.39 0.76
C ALA A 104 0.08 10.91 0.68
N PHE A 105 -1.07 11.40 0.20
CA PHE A 105 -1.24 12.79 -0.21
C PHE A 105 -2.38 13.54 0.49
N VAL A 106 -3.37 12.84 1.06
CA VAL A 106 -4.57 13.48 1.65
C VAL A 106 -4.57 13.38 3.18
N HIS A 107 -4.60 12.17 3.74
CA HIS A 107 -4.66 11.90 5.17
C HIS A 107 -3.31 11.40 5.72
N ARG A 108 -2.31 12.26 5.63
CA ARG A 108 -0.89 11.92 5.83
C ARG A 108 -0.52 11.44 7.24
N GLU A 109 -1.36 11.71 8.26
CA GLU A 109 -1.12 11.30 9.66
C GLU A 109 -0.80 9.80 9.81
N TYR A 110 -1.43 8.95 8.99
CA TYR A 110 -1.28 7.50 9.04
C TYR A 110 -0.38 6.92 7.93
N ARG A 111 0.24 7.77 7.10
CA ARG A 111 1.09 7.36 5.97
C ARG A 111 2.21 6.43 6.40
N ASN A 112 3.03 6.87 7.37
CA ASN A 112 4.19 6.11 7.82
C ASN A 112 3.77 4.79 8.50
N ALA A 113 2.62 4.78 9.20
CA ALA A 113 2.06 3.56 9.79
C ALA A 113 1.65 2.55 8.71
N LEU A 114 0.97 3.01 7.66
CA LEU A 114 0.56 2.16 6.54
C LEU A 114 1.77 1.58 5.82
N VAL A 115 2.75 2.41 5.45
CA VAL A 115 3.96 1.96 4.75
C VAL A 115 4.73 0.96 5.60
N LEU A 116 4.98 1.25 6.87
CA LEU A 116 5.71 0.33 7.75
C LEU A 116 4.98 -1.00 7.92
N ALA A 117 3.66 -0.97 8.17
CA ALA A 117 2.88 -2.20 8.29
C ALA A 117 2.87 -3.00 6.98
N TYR A 118 2.77 -2.33 5.83
CA TYR A 118 2.84 -2.96 4.52
C TYR A 118 4.18 -3.66 4.32
N VAL A 119 5.29 -2.99 4.60
CA VAL A 119 6.65 -3.59 4.52
C VAL A 119 6.75 -4.80 5.43
N LEU A 120 6.34 -4.69 6.71
CA LEU A 120 6.45 -5.80 7.67
C LEU A 120 5.59 -7.00 7.26
N VAL A 121 4.36 -6.78 6.80
CA VAL A 121 3.47 -7.84 6.30
C VAL A 121 4.11 -8.56 5.12
N ASN A 122 4.65 -7.82 4.14
CA ASN A 122 5.31 -8.42 2.98
C ASN A 122 6.58 -9.16 3.37
N LEU A 123 7.41 -8.62 4.27
CA LEU A 123 8.60 -9.33 4.75
C LEU A 123 8.27 -10.65 5.44
N VAL A 124 7.22 -10.68 6.26
CA VAL A 124 6.75 -11.92 6.89
C VAL A 124 6.24 -12.91 5.84
N ALA A 125 5.42 -12.44 4.88
CA ALA A 125 4.93 -13.29 3.79
C ALA A 125 6.08 -13.86 2.95
N TYR A 126 7.02 -13.01 2.52
CA TYR A 126 8.18 -13.42 1.72
C TYR A 126 9.09 -14.40 2.47
N ALA A 127 9.30 -14.21 3.77
CA ALA A 127 10.04 -15.17 4.58
C ALA A 127 9.34 -16.54 4.60
N ILE A 128 8.00 -16.57 4.71
CA ILE A 128 7.22 -17.81 4.65
C ILE A 128 7.33 -18.43 3.25
N TYR A 129 7.16 -17.65 2.18
CA TYR A 129 7.27 -18.11 0.81
C TYR A 129 8.62 -18.77 0.50
N LEU A 130 9.72 -18.18 0.99
CA LEU A 130 11.06 -18.71 0.77
C LEU A 130 11.34 -20.02 1.50
N VAL A 131 10.64 -20.30 2.61
CA VAL A 131 10.87 -21.50 3.44
C VAL A 131 9.81 -22.57 3.21
N PHE A 132 8.59 -22.15 2.85
CA PHE A 132 7.39 -22.98 2.75
C PHE A 132 6.49 -22.48 1.61
N PRO A 133 6.91 -22.65 0.34
CA PRO A 133 6.09 -22.26 -0.80
C PRO A 133 4.85 -23.13 -0.89
N VAL A 134 3.68 -22.48 -0.99
CA VAL A 134 2.39 -23.15 -1.13
C VAL A 134 1.83 -22.94 -2.53
N LEU A 135 1.43 -24.03 -3.17
CA LEU A 135 0.74 -24.06 -4.45
C LEU A 135 -0.72 -23.69 -4.26
N GLY A 136 -1.23 -22.83 -5.13
CA GLY A 136 -2.63 -22.44 -5.19
C GLY A 136 -3.55 -23.50 -5.79
N PRO A 137 -4.85 -23.20 -5.90
CA PRO A 137 -5.83 -24.07 -6.52
C PRO A 137 -5.57 -24.34 -8.00
N GLU A 138 -6.11 -25.45 -8.49
CA GLU A 138 -6.06 -25.78 -9.91
C GLU A 138 -6.84 -24.72 -10.73
N ARG A 139 -6.11 -24.09 -11.65
CA ARG A 139 -6.58 -22.99 -12.48
C ARG A 139 -7.07 -23.51 -13.82
N ALA A 140 -8.36 -23.84 -13.87
CA ALA A 140 -9.05 -24.18 -15.11
C ALA A 140 -10.36 -23.39 -15.20
N VAL A 141 -10.56 -22.70 -16.31
CA VAL A 141 -11.79 -21.97 -16.62
C VAL A 141 -12.15 -22.21 -18.09
N SER A 142 -13.42 -22.50 -18.34
CA SER A 142 -13.97 -22.68 -19.69
C SER A 142 -15.01 -21.60 -19.95
N GLY A 143 -15.02 -21.04 -21.17
CA GLY A 143 -16.00 -20.04 -21.58
C GLY A 143 -15.35 -18.92 -22.39
N SER A 144 -16.19 -18.21 -23.14
CA SER A 144 -15.79 -17.07 -23.96
C SER A 144 -16.51 -15.79 -23.55
N ASP A 145 -17.25 -15.81 -22.44
CA ASP A 145 -17.85 -14.61 -21.87
C ASP A 145 -16.76 -13.70 -21.26
N PHE A 146 -17.13 -12.44 -21.05
CA PHE A 146 -16.22 -11.43 -20.54
C PHE A 146 -15.51 -11.86 -19.25
N PHE A 147 -16.23 -12.45 -18.29
CA PHE A 147 -15.65 -12.81 -16.99
C PHE A 147 -14.69 -13.99 -17.10
N SER A 148 -15.07 -15.03 -17.85
CA SER A 148 -14.19 -16.18 -18.10
C SER A 148 -12.92 -15.76 -18.82
N TYR A 149 -13.01 -14.83 -19.77
CA TYR A 149 -11.85 -14.27 -20.45
C TYR A 149 -10.92 -13.50 -19.50
N GLN A 150 -11.48 -12.67 -18.58
CA GLN A 150 -10.65 -12.00 -17.56
C GLN A 150 -9.88 -12.99 -16.68
N ILE A 151 -10.51 -14.10 -16.28
CA ILE A 151 -9.86 -15.14 -15.47
C ILE A 151 -8.76 -15.85 -16.25
N GLN A 152 -8.95 -16.10 -17.56
CA GLN A 152 -7.91 -16.69 -18.41
C GLN A 152 -6.67 -15.79 -18.46
N LEU A 153 -6.85 -14.47 -18.60
CA LEU A 153 -5.76 -13.51 -18.58
C LEU A 153 -5.03 -13.49 -17.23
N LEU A 154 -5.79 -13.46 -16.13
CA LEU A 154 -5.24 -13.58 -14.79
C LEU A 154 -4.37 -14.83 -14.65
N TYR A 155 -4.89 -15.99 -15.07
CA TYR A 155 -4.19 -17.27 -14.94
C TYR A 155 -2.96 -17.38 -15.85
N ALA A 156 -2.94 -16.67 -16.98
CA ALA A 156 -1.79 -16.64 -17.88
C ALA A 156 -0.66 -15.75 -17.33
N GLY A 157 -0.99 -14.64 -16.69
CA GLY A 157 -0.02 -13.67 -16.17
C GLY A 157 0.49 -13.94 -14.75
N ASP A 158 -0.05 -14.93 -14.05
CA ASP A 158 0.27 -15.21 -12.66
C ASP A 158 0.57 -16.69 -12.43
N VAL A 159 1.67 -16.97 -11.71
CA VAL A 159 2.07 -18.33 -11.36
C VAL A 159 1.40 -18.69 -10.03
N PRO A 160 0.71 -19.85 -9.90
CA PRO A 160 -0.03 -20.24 -8.68
C PRO A 160 0.89 -20.74 -7.56
N VAL A 161 1.99 -20.04 -7.27
CA VAL A 161 2.92 -20.36 -6.18
C VAL A 161 2.88 -19.25 -5.13
N ASN A 162 3.33 -19.56 -3.91
CA ASN A 162 3.41 -18.62 -2.79
C ASN A 162 2.06 -18.03 -2.37
N CYS A 163 1.04 -18.88 -2.33
CA CYS A 163 -0.31 -18.45 -1.95
C CYS A 163 -0.46 -18.19 -0.43
N PHE A 164 0.39 -18.78 0.42
CA PHE A 164 0.25 -18.78 1.88
C PHE A 164 1.33 -17.95 2.59
N PRO A 165 1.00 -16.86 3.32
CA PRO A 165 -0.32 -16.24 3.47
C PRO A 165 -0.74 -15.42 2.25
N SER A 166 -2.02 -15.10 2.09
CA SER A 166 -2.49 -14.28 0.97
C SER A 166 -2.10 -12.80 1.12
N LEU A 167 -1.28 -12.28 0.19
CA LEU A 167 -0.97 -10.85 0.13
C LEU A 167 -2.15 -9.99 -0.35
N HIS A 168 -3.04 -10.52 -1.19
CA HIS A 168 -4.29 -9.83 -1.57
C HIS A 168 -5.19 -9.62 -0.36
N GLY A 169 -5.37 -10.66 0.46
CA GLY A 169 -6.10 -10.55 1.72
C GLY A 169 -5.40 -9.60 2.68
N SER A 170 -4.09 -9.74 2.85
CA SER A 170 -3.30 -8.94 3.79
C SER A 170 -3.34 -7.44 3.46
N THR A 171 -3.15 -7.07 2.20
CA THR A 171 -3.16 -5.66 1.76
C THR A 171 -4.57 -5.05 1.82
N SER A 172 -5.61 -5.85 1.58
CA SER A 172 -7.00 -5.43 1.74
C SER A 172 -7.35 -5.18 3.21
N LEU A 173 -7.00 -6.11 4.10
CA LEU A 173 -7.20 -5.97 5.55
C LEU A 173 -6.43 -4.78 6.10
N LEU A 174 -5.19 -4.58 5.67
CA LEU A 174 -4.37 -3.45 6.08
C LEU A 174 -4.98 -2.12 5.63
N SER A 175 -5.48 -2.04 4.39
CA SER A 175 -6.17 -0.85 3.87
C SER A 175 -7.46 -0.57 4.65
N ALA A 176 -8.25 -1.60 4.95
CA ALA A 176 -9.46 -1.45 5.76
C ALA A 176 -9.15 -0.95 7.18
N TYR A 177 -8.13 -1.53 7.82
CA TYR A 177 -7.66 -1.14 9.14
C TYR A 177 -7.17 0.32 9.15
N ALA A 178 -6.36 0.71 8.18
CA ALA A 178 -5.84 2.08 8.08
C ALA A 178 -6.97 3.10 7.91
N LEU A 179 -7.93 2.83 7.01
CA LEU A 179 -9.11 3.69 6.80
C LEU A 179 -9.97 3.80 8.08
N TRP A 180 -10.19 2.70 8.78
CA TRP A 180 -10.90 2.71 10.08
C TRP A 180 -10.15 3.48 11.17
N ARG A 181 -8.81 3.47 11.15
CA ARG A 181 -7.98 4.29 12.05
C ARG A 181 -8.05 5.77 11.69
N ALA A 182 -8.12 6.11 10.41
CA ALA A 182 -8.30 7.48 9.94
C ALA A 182 -9.65 8.05 10.36
N LYS A 183 -10.72 7.30 10.09
CA LYS A 183 -12.09 7.65 10.47
C LYS A 183 -12.92 6.38 10.65
N LYS A 184 -13.54 6.21 11.82
CA LYS A 184 -14.25 4.97 12.19
C LYS A 184 -15.32 4.59 11.18
N GLU A 185 -16.00 5.60 10.65
CA GLU A 185 -17.08 5.48 9.66
C GLU A 185 -16.59 4.91 8.33
N TYR A 186 -15.33 5.13 7.95
CA TYR A 186 -14.78 4.48 6.75
C TYR A 186 -14.66 2.96 6.93
N GLY A 187 -14.52 2.49 8.17
CA GLY A 187 -14.51 1.07 8.51
C GLY A 187 -15.81 0.35 8.14
N TYR A 188 -16.96 1.02 8.18
CA TYR A 188 -18.25 0.40 7.81
C TYR A 188 -18.31 -0.03 6.35
N ILE A 189 -17.50 0.59 5.49
CA ILE A 189 -17.43 0.27 4.06
C ILE A 189 -16.17 -0.54 3.76
N SER A 190 -15.03 -0.16 4.34
CA SER A 190 -13.74 -0.76 3.99
C SER A 190 -13.57 -2.20 4.48
N TRP A 191 -14.11 -2.56 5.65
CA TRP A 191 -14.05 -3.95 6.15
C TRP A 191 -14.87 -4.92 5.29
N PRO A 192 -16.14 -4.63 4.94
CA PRO A 192 -16.87 -5.45 3.97
C PRO A 192 -16.15 -5.61 2.62
N ILE A 193 -15.54 -4.54 2.10
CA ILE A 193 -14.76 -4.61 0.84
C ILE A 193 -13.58 -5.56 1.01
N ALA A 194 -12.82 -5.46 2.11
CA ALA A 194 -11.68 -6.35 2.34
C ALA A 194 -12.10 -7.82 2.43
N VAL A 195 -13.18 -8.12 3.16
CA VAL A 195 -13.74 -9.48 3.23
C VAL A 195 -14.23 -9.95 1.86
N ALA A 196 -14.89 -9.09 1.09
CA ALA A 196 -15.36 -9.42 -0.25
C ALA A 196 -14.19 -9.77 -1.20
N VAL A 197 -13.06 -9.06 -1.10
CA VAL A 197 -11.84 -9.39 -1.85
C VAL A 197 -11.26 -10.73 -1.40
N MET A 198 -11.19 -10.99 -0.10
CA MET A 198 -10.69 -12.27 0.40
C MET A 198 -11.54 -13.44 -0.13
N VAL A 199 -12.87 -13.31 -0.06
CA VAL A 199 -13.80 -14.33 -0.57
C VAL A 199 -13.69 -14.46 -2.09
N SER A 200 -13.59 -13.36 -2.83
CA SER A 200 -13.50 -13.42 -4.29
C SER A 200 -12.24 -14.14 -4.78
N THR A 201 -11.14 -14.06 -4.03
CA THR A 201 -9.92 -14.84 -4.35
C THR A 201 -10.14 -16.36 -4.26
N LEU A 202 -11.04 -16.82 -3.37
CA LEU A 202 -11.40 -18.23 -3.28
C LEU A 202 -12.28 -18.63 -4.47
N LEU A 203 -13.25 -17.78 -4.79
CA LEU A 203 -14.22 -18.00 -5.88
C LEU A 203 -13.58 -17.96 -7.27
N VAL A 204 -12.46 -17.26 -7.44
CA VAL A 204 -11.65 -17.27 -8.67
C VAL A 204 -10.47 -18.24 -8.58
N ARG A 205 -10.47 -19.17 -7.61
CA ARG A 205 -9.44 -20.22 -7.45
C ARG A 205 -8.00 -19.68 -7.40
N GLN A 206 -7.83 -18.53 -6.77
CA GLN A 206 -6.53 -17.91 -6.56
C GLN A 206 -5.88 -18.39 -5.25
N HIS A 207 -6.68 -18.65 -4.22
CA HIS A 207 -6.21 -18.96 -2.87
C HIS A 207 -7.05 -20.05 -2.22
N TRP A 208 -6.46 -20.70 -1.21
CA TRP A 208 -7.13 -21.57 -0.25
C TRP A 208 -7.69 -20.76 0.92
N ILE A 209 -8.68 -21.30 1.64
CA ILE A 209 -9.25 -20.68 2.85
C ILE A 209 -8.14 -20.39 3.87
N VAL A 210 -7.20 -21.33 4.05
CA VAL A 210 -6.11 -21.20 5.03
C VAL A 210 -5.19 -20.01 4.73
N ASP A 211 -5.02 -19.65 3.45
CA ASP A 211 -4.23 -18.49 3.04
C ASP A 211 -4.85 -17.17 3.56
N GLN A 212 -6.18 -17.11 3.57
CA GLN A 212 -6.95 -15.95 4.04
C GLN A 212 -7.00 -15.85 5.56
N ILE A 213 -7.06 -16.99 6.24
CA ILE A 213 -6.92 -17.06 7.71
C ILE A 213 -5.52 -16.57 8.09
N ALA A 214 -4.47 -17.08 7.45
CA ALA A 214 -3.11 -16.66 7.73
C ALA A 214 -2.86 -15.19 7.40
N ALA A 215 -3.42 -14.67 6.30
CA ALA A 215 -3.39 -13.23 5.99
C ALA A 215 -3.96 -12.39 7.14
N THR A 216 -5.06 -12.84 7.74
CA THR A 216 -5.68 -12.19 8.91
C THR A 216 -4.79 -12.24 10.14
N LEU A 217 -4.24 -13.42 10.45
CA LEU A 217 -3.38 -13.66 11.61
C LEU A 217 -2.04 -12.90 11.52
N VAL A 218 -1.51 -12.70 10.31
CA VAL A 218 -0.31 -11.89 10.10
C VAL A 218 -0.62 -10.40 10.16
N THR A 219 -1.67 -9.98 9.44
CA THR A 219 -1.90 -8.55 9.19
C THR A 219 -2.44 -7.82 10.41
N LEU A 220 -3.47 -8.35 11.09
CA LEU A 220 -4.15 -7.61 12.15
C LEU A 220 -3.25 -7.32 13.36
N PRO A 221 -2.39 -8.26 13.83
CA PRO A 221 -1.46 -7.96 14.91
C PRO A 221 -0.42 -6.91 14.51
N ILE A 222 0.15 -7.00 13.30
CA ILE A 222 1.10 -6.01 12.78
C ILE A 222 0.42 -4.64 12.69
N ALA A 223 -0.75 -4.57 12.07
CA ALA A 223 -1.50 -3.32 11.93
C ALA A 223 -1.86 -2.73 13.30
N TYR A 224 -2.31 -3.55 14.25
CA TYR A 224 -2.59 -3.11 15.61
C TYR A 224 -1.34 -2.49 16.26
N PHE A 225 -0.22 -3.20 16.27
CA PHE A 225 1.00 -2.74 16.91
C PHE A 225 1.55 -1.45 16.26
N VAL A 226 1.62 -1.42 14.93
CA VAL A 226 2.17 -0.29 14.16
C VAL A 226 1.33 0.98 14.30
N PHE A 227 -0.01 0.86 14.25
CA PHE A 227 -0.90 2.02 14.31
C PHE A 227 -1.24 2.49 15.74
N THR A 228 -1.04 1.67 16.77
CA THR A 228 -1.41 2.01 18.15
C THR A 228 -0.24 2.15 19.10
N ARG A 229 0.81 1.35 18.96
CA ARG A 229 1.93 1.28 19.91
C ARG A 229 3.18 1.97 19.40
N PHE A 230 3.40 1.97 18.09
CA PHE A 230 4.63 2.52 17.53
C PHE A 230 4.57 4.06 17.45
N LYS A 231 5.24 4.74 18.38
CA LYS A 231 5.19 6.22 18.47
C LYS A 231 5.78 6.92 17.23
N TYR A 232 6.76 6.31 16.57
CA TYR A 232 7.49 6.88 15.44
C TYR A 232 6.71 6.89 14.11
N THR A 233 5.56 6.22 14.04
CA THR A 233 4.70 6.26 12.83
C THR A 233 3.81 7.50 12.80
N LYS A 234 3.74 8.28 13.90
CA LYS A 234 2.99 9.53 13.96
C LYS A 234 3.70 10.60 13.15
N VAL A 235 3.07 11.00 12.05
CA VAL A 235 3.54 12.13 11.25
C VAL A 235 3.14 13.43 11.98
N LEU A 236 4.13 14.20 12.46
CA LEU A 236 3.94 15.51 13.10
C LEU A 236 3.63 16.62 12.07
N GLU A 237 2.74 16.34 11.12
CA GLU A 237 2.22 17.33 10.18
C GLU A 237 0.88 17.86 10.71
N SER A 238 0.47 19.07 10.31
CA SER A 238 -0.85 19.58 10.69
C SER A 238 -1.93 18.62 10.22
N LYS A 239 -2.87 18.27 11.11
CA LYS A 239 -4.03 17.46 10.76
C LYS A 239 -4.73 18.11 9.58
N THR A 240 -4.71 17.45 8.43
CA THR A 240 -5.38 17.93 7.24
C THR A 240 -6.87 17.65 7.38
N VAL A 241 -7.67 18.72 7.41
CA VAL A 241 -9.12 18.57 7.28
C VAL A 241 -9.40 18.11 5.86
N VAL A 242 -9.75 16.84 5.70
CA VAL A 242 -9.99 16.21 4.40
C VAL A 242 -11.23 16.82 3.74
N LYS A 243 -11.05 17.40 2.55
CA LYS A 243 -12.12 17.97 1.73
C LYS A 243 -12.70 16.89 0.79
N ARG A 244 -14.00 16.99 0.45
CA ARG A 244 -14.68 16.03 -0.44
C ARG A 244 -14.00 15.88 -1.80
N TRP A 245 -13.49 16.98 -2.37
CA TRP A 245 -12.77 16.92 -3.66
C TRP A 245 -11.46 16.12 -3.58
N GLN A 246 -10.80 16.07 -2.42
CA GLN A 246 -9.58 15.29 -2.25
C GLN A 246 -9.87 13.78 -2.28
N LEU A 247 -11.01 13.37 -1.72
CA LEU A 247 -11.50 11.99 -1.85
C LEU A 247 -11.76 11.66 -3.32
N LEU A 248 -12.41 12.57 -4.07
CA LEU A 248 -12.66 12.39 -5.49
C LEU A 248 -11.34 12.25 -6.28
N VAL A 249 -10.34 13.10 -6.03
CA VAL A 249 -9.03 13.01 -6.68
C VAL A 249 -8.34 11.68 -6.36
N SER A 250 -8.35 11.23 -5.10
CA SER A 250 -7.79 9.91 -4.74
C SER A 250 -8.53 8.76 -5.44
N THR A 251 -9.86 8.85 -5.59
CA THR A 251 -10.63 7.86 -6.34
C THR A 251 -10.29 7.86 -7.83
N ILE A 252 -10.19 9.04 -8.46
CA ILE A 252 -9.80 9.14 -9.87
C ILE A 252 -8.41 8.56 -10.09
N ALA A 253 -7.44 8.91 -9.23
CA ALA A 253 -6.11 8.32 -9.27
C ALA A 253 -6.16 6.79 -9.12
N ALA A 254 -6.93 6.27 -8.16
CA ALA A 254 -7.06 4.85 -7.95
C ALA A 254 -7.60 4.10 -9.17
N VAL A 255 -8.66 4.63 -9.81
CA VAL A 255 -9.24 4.04 -11.02
C VAL A 255 -8.24 4.12 -12.18
N PHE A 256 -7.55 5.25 -12.35
CA PHE A 256 -6.52 5.40 -13.38
C PHE A 256 -5.41 4.36 -13.24
N PHE A 257 -4.85 4.21 -12.03
CA PHE A 257 -3.80 3.22 -11.79
C PHE A 257 -4.30 1.77 -11.87
N MET A 258 -5.54 1.51 -11.50
CA MET A 258 -6.19 0.20 -11.71
C MET A 258 -6.30 -0.13 -13.19
N VAL A 259 -6.80 0.80 -14.02
CA VAL A 259 -6.89 0.61 -15.47
C VAL A 259 -5.51 0.43 -16.08
N LEU A 260 -4.54 1.27 -15.69
CA LEU A 260 -3.16 1.16 -16.17
C LEU A 260 -2.55 -0.21 -15.82
N TYR A 261 -2.73 -0.67 -14.59
CA TYR A 261 -2.25 -1.99 -14.15
C TYR A 261 -2.86 -3.11 -14.98
N ILE A 262 -4.18 -3.08 -15.21
CA ILE A 262 -4.87 -4.08 -16.03
C ILE A 262 -4.37 -4.03 -17.47
N LEU A 263 -4.21 -2.84 -18.08
CA LEU A 263 -3.69 -2.70 -19.43
C LEU A 263 -2.28 -3.27 -19.59
N VAL A 264 -1.42 -3.13 -18.58
CA VAL A 264 -0.09 -3.76 -18.60
C VAL A 264 -0.22 -5.28 -18.64
N PHE A 265 -1.14 -5.87 -17.86
CA PHE A 265 -1.43 -7.31 -17.90
C PHE A 265 -1.98 -7.80 -19.25
N TYR A 266 -2.61 -6.94 -20.02
CA TYR A 266 -3.12 -7.28 -21.36
C TYR A 266 -2.04 -7.31 -22.45
N VAL A 267 -0.90 -6.66 -22.22
CA VAL A 267 0.16 -6.47 -23.22
C VAL A 267 1.34 -7.43 -22.99
N MET A 268 1.46 -7.98 -21.79
CA MET A 268 2.43 -9.05 -21.43
C MET A 268 1.91 -10.42 -21.87
#